data_AF-A0A536KFT4-F1
#
_entry.id   AF-A0A536KFT4-F1
#
_cell.length_a   1.000
_cell.length_b   1.000
_cell.length_c   1.000
_cell.angle_alpha   90.00
_cell.angle_beta   90.00
_cell.angle_gamma   90.00
#
_symmetry.space_group_name_H-M   'P 1'
#
loop_
_entity.id
_entity.type
_entity.pdbx_description
1 polymer ?
#
loop_
_entity_poly.entity_id
_entity_poly.type
_entity_poly.pdbx_seq_one_letter_code
_entity_poly.pdbx_strand_id
1 'polypeptide(L)'
;MIDQANRDIAAFARAEAERRFASRRHLDLVRAIDALLFQLEDLNLQGVDRVPAVLRRHAGRILETLPAPESEEQAEALRLRYRVVPLMDVMFNAQEVLFRLRDPDRVIEDDEELGA
;
A
#
# COMPACT_ATOMS: atom_id res chain seq x y z
N MET A 1 23.80 -37.18 11.98
CA MET A 1 24.20 -35.76 12.13
C MET A 1 24.11 -34.99 10.82
N ILE A 2 24.69 -35.49 9.72
CA ILE A 2 24.69 -34.79 8.41
C ILE A 2 23.27 -34.57 7.86
N ASP A 3 22.36 -35.56 7.99
CA ASP A 3 20.97 -35.44 7.51
C ASP A 3 20.10 -34.48 8.32
N GLN A 4 20.49 -34.16 9.56
CA GLN A 4 19.82 -33.12 10.35
C GLN A 4 20.29 -31.74 9.89
N ALA A 5 21.60 -31.55 9.75
CA ALA A 5 22.18 -30.31 9.23
C ALA A 5 21.65 -29.95 7.82
N ASN A 6 21.50 -30.93 6.93
CA ASN A 6 20.93 -30.70 5.60
C ASN A 6 19.48 -30.24 5.63
N ARG A 7 18.67 -30.75 6.57
CA ARG A 7 17.27 -30.32 6.78
C ARG A 7 17.21 -28.91 7.35
N ASP A 8 18.08 -28.57 8.28
CA ASP A 8 18.15 -27.25 8.90
C ASP A 8 18.60 -26.18 7.87
N ILE A 9 19.57 -26.50 7.00
CA ILE A 9 20.01 -25.64 5.89
C ILE A 9 18.86 -25.40 4.90
N ALA A 10 18.12 -26.46 4.53
CA ALA A 10 16.99 -26.33 3.61
C ALA A 10 15.85 -25.49 4.21
N ALA A 11 15.56 -25.64 5.50
CA ALA A 11 14.58 -24.83 6.21
C ALA A 11 14.99 -23.36 6.27
N PHE A 12 16.27 -23.08 6.57
CA PHE A 12 16.82 -21.73 6.57
C PHE A 12 16.75 -21.07 5.19
N ALA A 13 17.14 -21.79 4.13
CA ALA A 13 17.09 -21.29 2.76
C ALA A 13 15.66 -20.96 2.31
N ARG A 14 14.66 -21.75 2.72
CA ARG A 14 13.23 -21.46 2.44
C ARG A 14 12.77 -20.21 3.16
N ALA A 15 13.04 -20.10 4.47
CA ALA A 15 12.67 -18.93 5.26
C ALA A 15 13.30 -17.63 4.71
N GLU A 16 14.55 -17.70 4.26
CA GLU A 16 15.24 -16.55 3.64
C GLU A 16 14.65 -16.18 2.27
N ALA A 17 14.28 -17.18 1.45
CA ALA A 17 13.60 -16.94 0.17
C ALA A 17 12.21 -16.32 0.37
N GLU A 18 11.44 -16.79 1.34
CA GLU A 18 10.13 -16.26 1.72
C GLU A 18 10.24 -14.81 2.19
N ARG A 19 11.20 -14.50 3.06
CA ARG A 19 11.47 -13.12 3.51
C ARG A 19 11.78 -12.19 2.34
N ARG A 20 12.70 -12.59 1.45
CA ARG A 20 13.06 -11.78 0.27
C ARG A 20 11.88 -11.58 -0.67
N PHE A 21 11.06 -12.61 -0.87
CA PHE A 21 9.86 -12.51 -1.68
C PHE A 21 8.84 -11.53 -1.07
N ALA A 22 8.60 -11.63 0.24
CA ALA A 22 7.73 -10.72 0.97
C ALA A 22 8.23 -9.27 0.90
N SER A 23 9.54 -9.04 1.09
CA SER A 23 10.14 -7.70 0.98
C SER A 23 10.02 -7.12 -0.43
N ARG A 24 10.25 -7.92 -1.48
CA ARG A 24 10.08 -7.48 -2.87
C ARG A 24 8.63 -7.12 -3.18
N ARG A 25 7.69 -8.01 -2.82
CA ARG A 25 6.25 -7.78 -3.00
C ARG A 25 5.81 -6.48 -2.32
N HIS A 26 6.31 -6.22 -1.12
CA HIS A 26 6.01 -4.98 -0.40
C HIS A 26 6.53 -3.74 -1.16
N LEU A 27 7.79 -3.76 -1.62
CA LEU A 27 8.35 -2.64 -2.40
C LEU A 27 7.60 -2.40 -3.71
N ASP A 28 7.19 -3.48 -4.40
CA ASP A 28 6.42 -3.38 -5.64
C ASP A 28 5.04 -2.75 -5.40
N LEU A 29 4.38 -3.07 -4.28
CA LEU A 29 3.10 -2.47 -3.89
C LEU A 29 3.23 -0.98 -3.57
N VAL A 30 4.25 -0.59 -2.81
CA VAL A 30 4.52 0.84 -2.50
C VAL A 30 4.72 1.63 -3.81
N ARG A 31 5.55 1.13 -4.72
CA ARG A 31 5.78 1.77 -6.03
C ARG A 31 4.51 1.88 -6.87
N ALA A 32 3.64 0.87 -6.82
CA ALA A 32 2.38 0.88 -7.54
C ALA A 32 1.42 1.95 -6.99
N ILE A 33 1.37 2.11 -5.67
CA ILE A 33 0.59 3.17 -5.01
C ILE A 33 1.14 4.55 -5.37
N ASP A 34 2.45 4.76 -5.27
CA ASP A 34 3.09 6.05 -5.61
C ASP A 34 2.80 6.45 -7.06
N ALA A 35 2.92 5.51 -8.00
CA ALA A 35 2.66 5.76 -9.41
C ALA A 35 1.18 6.12 -9.68
N LEU A 36 0.25 5.55 -8.90
CA LEU A 36 -1.17 5.86 -9.00
C LEU A 36 -1.48 7.22 -8.36
N LEU A 37 -0.91 7.52 -7.19
CA LEU A 37 -1.03 8.83 -6.55
C LEU A 37 -0.57 9.96 -7.48
N PHE A 38 0.59 9.79 -8.13
CA PHE A 38 1.10 10.75 -9.11
C PHE A 38 0.13 11.02 -10.25
N GLN A 39 -0.53 9.97 -10.77
CA GLN A 39 -1.53 10.12 -11.84
C GLN A 39 -2.82 10.79 -11.35
N LEU A 40 -3.24 10.53 -10.11
CA LEU A 40 -4.41 11.18 -9.52
C LEU A 40 -4.13 12.66 -9.23
N GLU A 41 -2.92 12.99 -8.78
CA GLU A 41 -2.48 14.37 -8.57
C GLU A 41 -2.47 15.15 -9.89
N ASP A 42 -1.93 14.59 -10.97
CA ASP A 42 -1.97 15.20 -12.31
C ASP A 42 -3.41 15.47 -12.77
N LEU A 43 -4.33 14.52 -12.55
CA LEU A 43 -5.75 14.72 -12.83
C LEU A 43 -6.37 15.83 -11.99
N ASN A 44 -6.02 15.90 -10.70
CA ASN A 44 -6.49 16.95 -9.80
C ASN A 44 -6.00 18.34 -10.24
N LEU A 45 -4.72 18.45 -10.62
CA LEU A 45 -4.12 19.68 -11.15
C LEU A 45 -4.78 20.14 -12.45
N GLN A 46 -5.25 19.19 -13.28
CA GLN A 46 -6.03 19.46 -14.48
C GLN A 46 -7.51 19.79 -14.21
N GLY A 47 -7.95 19.78 -12.94
CA GLY A 47 -9.34 20.03 -12.54
C GLY A 47 -10.31 18.88 -12.84
N VAL A 48 -9.79 17.67 -13.05
CA VAL A 48 -10.61 16.48 -13.33
C VAL A 48 -11.12 15.91 -12.00
N ASP A 49 -12.43 15.92 -11.79
CA ASP A 49 -13.04 15.35 -10.57
C ASP A 49 -13.19 13.83 -10.62
N ARG A 50 -13.43 13.25 -11.81
CA ARG A 50 -13.74 11.81 -11.95
C ARG A 50 -12.55 10.98 -12.41
N VAL A 51 -12.29 9.89 -11.69
CA VAL A 51 -11.20 8.97 -12.01
C VAL A 51 -11.52 8.16 -13.27
N PRO A 52 -10.62 8.13 -14.27
CA PRO A 52 -10.74 7.29 -15.44
C PRO A 52 -10.89 5.80 -15.09
N ALA A 53 -11.69 5.07 -15.86
CA ALA A 53 -12.02 3.67 -15.57
C ALA A 53 -10.79 2.75 -15.45
N VAL A 54 -9.74 3.02 -16.24
CA VAL A 54 -8.48 2.27 -16.18
C VAL A 54 -7.80 2.42 -14.82
N LEU A 55 -7.72 3.65 -14.31
CA LEU A 55 -7.11 3.94 -13.01
C LEU A 55 -7.94 3.37 -11.86
N ARG A 56 -9.28 3.45 -11.94
CA ARG A 56 -10.16 2.81 -10.94
C ARG A 56 -9.95 1.30 -10.84
N ARG A 57 -9.78 0.61 -11.99
CA ARG A 57 -9.48 -0.83 -12.00
C ARG A 57 -8.08 -1.14 -11.49
N HIS A 58 -7.13 -0.24 -11.67
CA HIS A 58 -5.79 -0.41 -11.12
C HIS A 58 -5.80 -0.25 -9.60
N ALA A 59 -6.44 0.81 -9.11
CA ALA A 59 -6.65 1.05 -7.69
C ALA A 59 -7.37 -0.13 -7.00
N GLY A 60 -8.44 -0.65 -7.60
CA GLY A 60 -9.15 -1.82 -7.06
C GLY A 60 -8.25 -3.04 -6.87
N ARG A 61 -7.37 -3.32 -7.84
CA ARG A 61 -6.40 -4.43 -7.75
C ARG A 61 -5.36 -4.23 -6.66
N ILE A 62 -4.93 -2.99 -6.41
CA ILE A 62 -4.02 -2.68 -5.30
C ILE A 62 -4.74 -2.94 -3.97
N LEU A 63 -5.96 -2.43 -3.82
CA LEU A 63 -6.76 -2.54 -2.61
C LEU A 63 -7.11 -3.98 -2.24
N GLU A 64 -7.35 -4.85 -3.24
CA GLU A 64 -7.59 -6.28 -3.04
C GLU A 64 -6.38 -7.01 -2.40
N THR A 65 -5.18 -6.43 -2.46
CA THR A 65 -3.97 -7.03 -1.87
C THR A 65 -3.69 -6.56 -0.43
N LEU A 66 -4.46 -5.58 0.04
CA LEU A 66 -4.34 -5.01 1.38
C LEU A 66 -5.28 -5.70 2.36
N PRO A 67 -5.00 -5.65 3.67
CA PRO A 67 -5.96 -6.08 4.67
C PRO A 67 -7.26 -5.24 4.57
N ALA A 68 -8.35 -5.81 5.09
CA ALA A 68 -9.65 -5.14 5.12
C ALA A 68 -9.56 -3.81 5.89
N PRO A 69 -10.38 -2.79 5.54
CA PRO A 69 -10.39 -1.52 6.23
C PRO A 69 -10.69 -1.71 7.73
N GLU A 70 -9.94 -0.98 8.56
CA GLU A 70 -10.02 -1.07 10.03
C GLU A 70 -11.05 -0.11 10.61
N SER A 71 -11.53 0.88 9.83
CA SER A 71 -12.52 1.88 10.25
C SER A 71 -13.64 2.10 9.22
N GLU A 72 -14.77 2.62 9.69
CA GLU A 72 -15.91 2.97 8.84
C GLU A 72 -15.59 4.13 7.89
N GLU A 73 -14.72 5.05 8.30
CA GLU A 73 -14.20 6.13 7.45
C GLU A 73 -13.39 5.57 6.27
N GLN A 74 -12.50 4.60 6.51
CA GLN A 74 -11.77 3.92 5.44
C GLN A 74 -12.73 3.17 4.50
N ALA A 75 -13.77 2.53 5.05
CA ALA A 75 -14.79 1.86 4.26
C ALA A 75 -15.60 2.83 3.38
N GLU A 76 -15.90 4.03 3.88
CA GLU A 76 -16.62 5.07 3.13
C GLU A 76 -15.73 5.69 2.05
N ALA A 77 -14.47 5.98 2.34
CA ALA A 77 -13.50 6.45 1.36
C ALA A 77 -13.36 5.44 0.19
N LEU A 78 -13.33 4.13 0.50
CA LEU A 78 -13.36 3.06 -0.50
C LEU A 78 -14.64 3.05 -1.36
N ARG A 79 -15.80 3.49 -0.84
CA ARG A 79 -17.04 3.64 -1.62
C ARG A 79 -16.96 4.83 -2.58
N LEU A 80 -16.24 5.89 -2.20
CA LEU A 80 -16.09 7.13 -2.97
C LEU A 80 -14.94 7.11 -4.00
N ARG A 81 -14.29 5.95 -4.22
CA ARG A 81 -13.15 5.71 -5.14
C ARG A 81 -13.33 6.09 -6.62
N TYR A 82 -14.46 6.70 -6.99
CA TYR A 82 -14.72 7.21 -8.33
C TYR A 82 -14.33 8.68 -8.50
N ARG A 83 -14.13 9.42 -7.40
CA ARG A 83 -13.64 10.81 -7.41
C ARG A 83 -12.14 10.84 -7.15
N VAL A 84 -11.44 11.81 -7.75
CA VAL A 84 -9.97 11.89 -7.72
C VAL A 84 -9.47 12.10 -6.30
N VAL A 85 -9.93 13.15 -5.60
CA VAL A 85 -9.48 13.46 -4.23
C VAL A 85 -9.77 12.31 -3.24
N PRO A 86 -11.01 11.79 -3.12
CA PRO A 86 -11.27 10.63 -2.27
C PRO A 86 -10.43 9.40 -2.62
N LEU A 87 -10.11 9.16 -3.89
CA LEU A 87 -9.24 8.05 -4.25
C LEU A 87 -7.78 8.30 -3.84
N MET A 88 -7.30 9.54 -3.87
CA MET A 88 -5.98 9.87 -3.32
C MET A 88 -5.93 9.56 -1.83
N ASP A 89 -6.93 10.00 -1.05
CA ASP A 89 -7.02 9.74 0.39
C ASP A 89 -7.00 8.24 0.70
N VAL A 90 -7.72 7.44 -0.08
CA VAL A 90 -7.71 5.98 0.02
C VAL A 90 -6.32 5.40 -0.28
N MET A 91 -5.62 5.92 -1.29
CA MET A 91 -4.28 5.45 -1.65
C MET A 91 -3.22 5.85 -0.61
N PHE A 92 -3.33 7.01 0.02
CA PHE A 92 -2.46 7.40 1.14
C PHE A 92 -2.66 6.47 2.34
N ASN A 93 -3.91 6.26 2.76
CA ASN A 93 -4.24 5.30 3.82
C ASN A 93 -3.71 3.88 3.52
N ALA A 94 -3.84 3.43 2.27
CA ALA A 94 -3.29 2.15 1.82
C ALA A 94 -1.76 2.08 1.98
N GLN A 95 -1.05 3.16 1.65
CA GLN A 95 0.40 3.25 1.81
C GLN A 95 0.81 3.21 3.28
N GLU A 96 0.07 3.90 4.15
CA GLU A 96 0.29 3.87 5.60
C GLU A 96 0.11 2.47 6.19
N VAL A 97 -0.97 1.78 5.84
CA VAL A 97 -1.22 0.40 6.26
C VAL A 97 -0.05 -0.50 5.84
N LEU A 98 0.44 -0.35 4.61
CA LEU A 98 1.63 -1.08 4.18
C LEU A 98 2.87 -0.75 5.00
N PHE A 99 3.09 0.53 5.34
CA PHE A 99 4.23 0.92 6.17
C PHE A 99 4.14 0.36 7.59
N ARG A 100 2.96 0.39 8.23
CA ARG A 100 2.73 -0.22 9.56
C ARG A 100 2.91 -1.73 9.54
N LEU A 101 2.47 -2.41 8.47
CA LEU A 101 2.69 -3.86 8.31
C LEU A 101 4.18 -4.21 8.18
N ARG A 102 5.01 -3.31 7.63
CA ARG A 102 6.46 -3.51 7.53
C ARG A 102 7.19 -3.16 8.82
N ASP A 103 6.75 -2.10 9.49
CA ASP A 103 7.39 -1.53 10.68
C ASP A 103 6.29 -1.04 11.65
N PRO A 104 5.83 -1.92 12.56
CA PRO A 104 4.71 -1.62 13.46
C PRO A 104 5.00 -0.49 14.45
N ASP A 105 6.28 -0.24 14.75
CA ASP A 105 6.73 0.78 15.70
C ASP A 105 7.02 2.14 15.02
N ARG A 106 6.79 2.24 13.71
CA ARG A 106 6.98 3.49 12.98
C ARG A 106 5.95 4.52 13.41
N VAL A 107 6.40 5.49 14.20
CA VAL A 107 5.64 6.72 14.50
C VAL A 107 5.54 7.51 13.20
N ILE A 108 4.31 7.72 12.72
CA ILE A 108 4.03 8.66 11.65
C ILE A 108 3.93 10.02 12.35
N GLU A 109 4.89 10.90 12.11
CA GLU A 109 4.76 12.30 12.48
C GLU A 109 3.65 12.86 11.57
N ASP A 110 2.46 13.09 12.14
CA ASP A 110 1.46 13.93 11.51
C ASP A 110 2.11 15.32 11.37
N ASP A 111 2.30 15.78 10.13
CA ASP A 111 2.76 17.14 9.79
C ASP A 111 1.68 18.20 10.15
N GLU A 112 0.99 18.03 11.28
CA GLU A 112 0.15 19.05 11.92
C GLU A 112 0.99 19.90 12.88
N GLU A 113 2.02 20.62 12.41
CA GLU A 113 2.51 21.85 13.06
C GLU A 113 3.61 22.56 12.25
N LEU A 114 3.24 23.19 11.13
CA LEU A 114 3.94 24.40 10.67
C LEU A 114 2.91 25.49 10.32
N GLY A 115 2.14 25.85 11.35
CA GLY A 115 1.33 27.06 11.39
C GLY A 115 1.76 27.95 12.56
N ALA A 116 2.80 28.77 12.35
CA ALA A 116 3.04 30.02 13.07
C ALA A 116 3.98 30.92 12.26
#